data_AF-A0A497GTX7-F1
#
_entry.id   AF-A0A497GTX7-F1
#
_cell.length_a   1.000
_cell.length_b   1.000
_cell.length_c   1.000
_cell.angle_alpha   90.00
_cell.angle_beta   90.00
_cell.angle_gamma   90.00
#
_symmetry.space_group_name_H-M   'P 1'
#
loop_
_entity.id
_entity.type
_entity.pdbx_description
1 polymer ?
#
loop_
_entity_poly.entity_id
_entity_poly.type
_entity_poly.pdbx_seq_one_letter_code
_entity_poly.pdbx_strand_id
1 'polypeptide(L)'
;MIEDLYEILQRSRRVLLIGIGSGTDIIGTIPTMVFLEDVLGKEVLLGSILWDRLSIDPKIGPRTLDELVNVKRVSKYIGLLNGESITVDGVELSLVKASRILRREVVGVDITGGVNGLAKSLHQLATKLNIDLIIGIDSGGDVLARGLEAGLSTPLSEAVCVASMIKSGVKSIVGVLGFGSDGELSLLDLIYNLSEIAKRGGVLGAIGMTKKAFTIMRKLIDEIPTEASKLPLLASEGKLGFTIVREGRVVFLTYLSTITIFIDANILSKVSKPISSVLNTSSIDEANEELNKLGLFTELDYERMAGRMLEKGIRLPPL
;
A
#
# COMPACT_ATOMS: atom_id res chain seq x y z
N MET A 1 -11.51 23.59 11.18
CA MET A 1 -12.62 22.66 10.91
C MET A 1 -12.04 21.28 11.06
N ILE A 2 -12.55 20.45 11.96
CA ILE A 2 -12.12 19.04 12.06
C ILE A 2 -12.80 18.34 10.89
N GLU A 3 -12.03 17.78 9.96
CA GLU A 3 -12.60 17.03 8.84
C GLU A 3 -12.93 15.61 9.31
N ASP A 4 -14.16 15.17 9.06
CA ASP A 4 -14.66 13.83 9.37
C ASP A 4 -14.56 12.93 8.13
N LEU A 5 -14.30 11.63 8.32
CA LEU A 5 -14.21 10.66 7.22
C LEU A 5 -15.47 10.68 6.34
N TYR A 6 -16.66 10.61 6.92
CA TYR A 6 -17.89 10.52 6.13
C TYR A 6 -18.20 11.81 5.37
N GLU A 7 -17.83 12.97 5.91
CA GLU A 7 -17.94 14.23 5.16
C GLU A 7 -17.04 14.23 3.90
N ILE A 8 -15.79 13.78 4.05
CA ILE A 8 -14.86 13.63 2.91
C ILE A 8 -15.43 12.67 1.88
N LEU A 9 -15.86 11.49 2.32
CA LEU A 9 -16.38 10.45 1.43
C LEU A 9 -17.70 10.87 0.76
N GLN A 10 -18.61 11.55 1.45
CA GLN A 10 -19.86 12.04 0.88
C GLN A 10 -19.64 13.05 -0.26
N ARG A 11 -18.67 13.96 -0.09
CA ARG A 11 -18.31 14.97 -1.10
C ARG A 11 -17.60 14.38 -2.32
N SER A 12 -16.85 13.29 -2.14
CA SER A 12 -16.20 12.58 -3.25
C SER A 12 -17.22 11.85 -4.13
N ARG A 13 -16.97 11.75 -5.43
CA ARG A 13 -17.77 10.94 -6.36
C ARG A 13 -16.95 9.78 -6.91
N ARG A 14 -15.71 10.05 -7.32
CA ARG A 14 -14.84 9.06 -7.96
C ARG A 14 -13.51 8.98 -7.24
N VAL A 15 -13.22 7.79 -6.73
CA VAL A 15 -12.14 7.53 -5.80
C VAL A 15 -11.07 6.66 -6.46
N LEU A 16 -9.82 7.09 -6.40
CA LEU A 16 -8.67 6.21 -6.65
C LEU A 16 -8.34 5.50 -5.34
N LEU A 17 -8.45 4.17 -5.33
CA LEU A 17 -8.15 3.34 -4.18
C LEU A 17 -6.99 2.41 -4.51
N ILE A 18 -5.82 2.67 -3.93
CA ILE A 18 -4.58 1.94 -4.26
C ILE A 18 -3.99 1.29 -3.02
N GLY A 19 -3.47 0.06 -3.15
CA GLY A 19 -2.51 -0.49 -2.19
C GLY A 19 -1.16 0.22 -2.34
N ILE A 20 -0.48 0.50 -1.23
CA ILE A 20 0.70 1.39 -1.25
C ILE A 20 2.03 0.73 -0.86
N GLY A 21 2.02 -0.46 -0.26
CA GLY A 21 3.25 -1.16 0.14
C GLY A 21 3.73 -2.21 -0.84
N SER A 22 2.82 -2.94 -1.48
CA SER A 22 3.18 -3.97 -2.46
C SER A 22 2.12 -4.17 -3.53
N GLY A 23 2.45 -4.91 -4.59
CA GLY A 23 1.49 -5.39 -5.59
C GLY A 23 0.36 -6.20 -4.98
N THR A 24 0.60 -6.87 -3.84
CA THR A 24 -0.42 -7.67 -3.12
C THR A 24 -1.38 -6.82 -2.28
N ASP A 25 -1.05 -5.57 -1.97
CA ASP A 25 -1.85 -4.69 -1.13
C ASP A 25 -3.19 -4.29 -1.77
N ILE A 26 -3.36 -4.54 -3.07
CA ILE A 26 -4.68 -4.48 -3.72
C ILE A 26 -5.71 -5.32 -2.96
N ILE A 27 -5.30 -6.40 -2.28
CA ILE A 27 -6.19 -7.23 -1.47
C ILE A 27 -6.69 -6.45 -0.24
N GLY A 28 -5.82 -5.65 0.38
CA GLY A 28 -6.18 -4.80 1.52
C GLY A 28 -7.19 -3.72 1.17
N THR A 29 -7.30 -3.35 -0.11
CA THR A 29 -8.28 -2.34 -0.55
C THR A 29 -9.72 -2.82 -0.50
N ILE A 30 -9.97 -4.14 -0.49
CA ILE A 30 -11.30 -4.72 -0.71
C ILE A 30 -12.34 -4.32 0.34
N PRO A 31 -12.06 -4.28 1.66
CA PRO A 31 -13.02 -3.78 2.65
C PRO A 31 -13.47 -2.35 2.36
N THR A 32 -12.52 -1.48 2.02
CA THR A 32 -12.78 -0.08 1.65
C THR A 32 -13.54 0.02 0.33
N MET A 33 -13.16 -0.75 -0.68
CA MET A 33 -13.86 -0.81 -1.98
C MET A 33 -15.33 -1.17 -1.80
N VAL A 34 -15.62 -2.25 -1.06
CA VAL A 34 -17.00 -2.70 -0.80
C VAL A 34 -17.80 -1.63 -0.08
N PHE A 35 -17.21 -0.97 0.91
CA PHE A 35 -17.89 0.12 1.62
C PHE A 35 -18.20 1.31 0.68
N LEU A 36 -17.22 1.75 -0.11
CA LEU A 36 -17.39 2.86 -1.04
C LEU A 36 -18.43 2.57 -2.13
N GLU A 37 -18.36 1.39 -2.76
CA GLU A 37 -19.26 1.02 -3.87
C GLU A 37 -20.67 0.68 -3.35
N ASP A 38 -20.81 -0.21 -2.37
CA ASP A 38 -22.11 -0.73 -1.96
C ASP A 38 -22.87 0.19 -1.00
N VAL A 39 -22.16 0.87 -0.10
CA VAL A 39 -22.80 1.69 0.96
C VAL A 39 -22.91 3.14 0.52
N LEU A 40 -21.89 3.67 -0.14
CA LEU A 40 -21.82 5.09 -0.51
C LEU A 40 -22.05 5.36 -2.01
N GLY A 41 -22.17 4.32 -2.84
CA GLY A 41 -22.45 4.46 -4.27
C GLY A 41 -21.36 5.18 -5.06
N LYS A 42 -20.10 5.06 -4.65
CA LYS A 42 -18.94 5.74 -5.27
C LYS A 42 -18.40 4.95 -6.46
N GLU A 43 -17.84 5.67 -7.43
CA GLU A 43 -17.08 5.05 -8.52
C GLU A 43 -15.64 4.81 -8.05
N VAL A 44 -15.21 3.56 -7.95
CA VAL A 44 -13.85 3.22 -7.47
C VAL A 44 -12.96 2.76 -8.61
N LEU A 45 -11.77 3.34 -8.69
CA LEU A 45 -10.66 2.82 -9.48
C LEU A 45 -9.70 2.10 -8.53
N LEU A 46 -9.60 0.78 -8.67
CA LEU A 46 -8.76 -0.06 -7.81
C LEU A 46 -7.35 -0.16 -8.38
N GLY A 47 -6.32 -0.19 -7.55
CA GLY A 47 -4.95 -0.37 -8.01
C GLY A 47 -3.97 -0.76 -6.92
N SER A 48 -2.69 -0.86 -7.29
CA SER A 48 -1.56 -1.00 -6.39
C SER A 48 -0.27 -0.64 -7.12
N ILE A 49 0.82 -0.58 -6.38
CA ILE A 49 2.15 -0.41 -6.97
C ILE A 49 2.57 -1.62 -7.81
N LEU A 50 3.39 -1.36 -8.82
CA LEU A 50 4.02 -2.36 -9.66
C LEU A 50 5.31 -2.89 -9.01
N TRP A 51 5.19 -3.38 -7.78
CA TRP A 51 6.30 -3.96 -7.04
C TRP A 51 5.80 -5.16 -6.24
N ASP A 52 6.04 -6.34 -6.77
CA ASP A 52 5.79 -7.58 -6.06
C ASP A 52 7.08 -8.07 -5.41
N ARG A 53 6.95 -8.86 -4.34
CA ARG A 53 8.11 -9.44 -3.64
C ARG A 53 8.87 -10.38 -4.57
N LEU A 54 10.17 -10.58 -4.28
CA LEU A 54 11.05 -11.53 -4.99
C LEU A 54 10.52 -12.96 -5.16
N SER A 55 9.62 -13.41 -4.30
CA SER A 55 8.96 -14.73 -4.43
C SER A 55 7.94 -14.81 -5.57
N ILE A 56 7.46 -13.67 -6.05
CA ILE A 56 6.47 -13.53 -7.13
C ILE A 56 7.15 -12.97 -8.37
N ASP A 57 7.90 -11.88 -8.22
CA ASP A 57 8.66 -11.24 -9.27
C ASP A 57 10.16 -11.23 -8.92
N PRO A 58 11.00 -12.05 -9.57
CA PRO A 58 12.42 -12.15 -9.21
C PRO A 58 13.25 -10.91 -9.59
N LYS A 59 12.66 -9.92 -10.27
CA LYS A 59 13.34 -8.65 -10.56
C LYS A 59 13.59 -7.87 -9.26
N ILE A 60 14.79 -7.29 -9.16
CA ILE A 60 15.13 -6.36 -8.08
C ILE A 60 14.50 -4.98 -8.36
N GLY A 61 13.81 -4.46 -7.37
CA GLY A 61 13.14 -3.17 -7.40
C GLY A 61 11.82 -3.19 -8.18
N PRO A 62 11.09 -2.07 -8.15
CA PRO A 62 9.79 -1.96 -8.81
C PRO A 62 9.89 -2.11 -10.34
N ARG A 63 8.82 -2.61 -10.94
CA ARG A 63 8.61 -2.65 -12.40
C ARG A 63 8.20 -1.28 -12.91
N THR A 64 8.73 -0.92 -14.07
CA THR A 64 8.24 0.22 -14.84
C THR A 64 7.04 -0.16 -15.71
N LEU A 65 6.24 0.82 -16.12
CA LEU A 65 5.18 0.58 -17.11
C LEU A 65 5.70 0.13 -18.49
N ASP A 66 6.94 0.50 -18.82
CA ASP A 66 7.53 0.19 -20.13
C ASP A 66 7.98 -1.30 -20.19
N GLU A 67 7.98 -1.99 -19.04
CA GLU A 67 8.23 -3.43 -18.92
C GLU A 67 6.96 -4.28 -18.98
N LEU A 68 5.80 -3.68 -19.23
CA LEU A 68 4.52 -4.37 -19.30
C LEU A 68 3.92 -4.35 -20.71
N VAL A 69 3.26 -5.45 -21.07
CA VAL A 69 2.47 -5.63 -22.29
C VAL A 69 0.98 -5.64 -21.94
N ASN A 70 0.13 -5.27 -22.90
CA ASN A 70 -1.33 -5.13 -22.72
C ASN A 70 -1.70 -4.13 -21.61
N VAL A 71 -1.04 -2.97 -21.62
CA VAL A 71 -1.31 -1.87 -20.68
C VAL A 71 -1.80 -0.64 -21.42
N LYS A 72 -2.92 -0.09 -20.95
CA LYS A 72 -3.43 1.21 -21.44
C LYS A 72 -2.79 2.34 -20.65
N ARG A 73 -1.75 2.92 -21.22
CA ARG A 73 -0.96 3.99 -20.60
C ARG A 73 -1.79 5.27 -20.39
N VAL A 74 -1.80 5.80 -19.17
CA VAL A 74 -2.48 7.06 -18.83
C VAL A 74 -1.49 8.22 -18.74
N SER A 75 -0.33 7.99 -18.14
CA SER A 75 0.76 8.95 -17.96
C SER A 75 2.12 8.22 -17.93
N LYS A 76 3.22 8.91 -17.56
CA LYS A 76 4.55 8.27 -17.49
C LYS A 76 4.58 7.12 -16.49
N TYR A 77 3.92 7.29 -15.35
CA TYR A 77 4.01 6.40 -14.19
C TYR A 77 2.66 5.79 -13.77
N ILE A 78 1.61 5.97 -14.57
CA ILE A 78 0.30 5.32 -14.35
C ILE A 78 -0.24 4.68 -15.64
N GLY A 79 -0.70 3.44 -15.53
CA GLY A 79 -1.37 2.68 -16.60
C GLY A 79 -2.56 1.87 -16.07
N LEU A 80 -3.48 1.50 -16.96
CA LEU A 80 -4.56 0.57 -16.66
C LEU A 80 -4.17 -0.83 -17.16
N LEU A 81 -4.17 -1.79 -16.23
CA LEU A 81 -3.89 -3.20 -16.45
C LEU A 81 -5.21 -3.98 -16.47
N ASN A 82 -5.21 -5.10 -17.16
CA ASN A 82 -6.31 -6.06 -17.16
C ASN A 82 -5.78 -7.48 -16.89
N GLY A 83 -6.67 -8.48 -16.89
CA GLY A 83 -6.30 -9.88 -16.65
C GLY A 83 -5.44 -10.54 -17.73
N GLU A 84 -5.03 -9.81 -18.78
CA GLU A 84 -4.13 -10.25 -19.85
C GLU A 84 -2.82 -9.44 -19.88
N SER A 85 -2.66 -8.45 -18.98
CA SER A 85 -1.39 -7.75 -18.80
C SER A 85 -0.32 -8.70 -18.30
N ILE A 86 0.91 -8.51 -18.75
CA ILE A 86 2.05 -9.37 -18.38
C ILE A 86 3.34 -8.57 -18.52
N THR A 87 4.38 -8.91 -17.77
CA THR A 87 5.70 -8.33 -18.01
C THR A 87 6.31 -8.87 -19.31
N VAL A 88 7.22 -8.11 -19.90
CA VAL A 88 7.93 -8.50 -21.14
C VAL A 88 8.72 -9.81 -20.99
N ASP A 89 9.14 -10.15 -19.76
CA ASP A 89 9.84 -11.39 -19.40
C ASP A 89 8.89 -12.49 -18.90
N GLY A 90 7.57 -12.30 -19.01
CA GLY A 90 6.57 -13.35 -18.80
C GLY A 90 6.12 -13.55 -17.34
N VAL A 91 6.46 -12.63 -16.44
CA VAL A 91 6.00 -12.63 -15.05
C VAL A 91 4.59 -12.08 -14.97
N GLU A 92 3.74 -12.81 -14.25
CA GLU A 92 2.38 -12.39 -13.94
C GLU A 92 2.34 -11.75 -12.54
N LEU A 93 2.20 -10.42 -12.52
CA LEU A 93 2.13 -9.65 -11.28
C LEU A 93 0.84 -9.93 -10.50
N SER A 94 0.88 -9.74 -9.18
CA SER A 94 -0.28 -9.89 -8.28
C SER A 94 -1.46 -9.04 -8.73
N LEU A 95 -1.18 -7.84 -9.25
CA LEU A 95 -2.20 -6.92 -9.74
C LEU A 95 -2.97 -7.48 -10.95
N VAL A 96 -2.30 -8.21 -11.84
CA VAL A 96 -2.91 -8.88 -13.00
C VAL A 96 -3.85 -9.99 -12.54
N LYS A 97 -3.39 -10.82 -11.60
CA LYS A 97 -4.21 -11.88 -10.99
C LYS A 97 -5.46 -11.27 -10.32
N ALA A 98 -5.28 -10.19 -9.56
CA ALA A 98 -6.38 -9.49 -8.92
C ALA A 98 -7.38 -8.94 -9.96
N SER A 99 -6.90 -8.29 -11.02
CA SER A 99 -7.74 -7.82 -12.13
C SER A 99 -8.57 -8.94 -12.74
N ARG A 100 -7.98 -10.11 -12.99
CA ARG A 100 -8.68 -11.27 -13.55
C ARG A 100 -9.76 -11.81 -12.63
N ILE A 101 -9.45 -11.98 -11.34
CA ILE A 101 -10.38 -12.51 -10.33
C ILE A 101 -11.55 -11.54 -10.13
N LEU A 102 -11.26 -10.23 -10.08
CA LEU A 102 -12.26 -9.18 -9.90
C LEU A 102 -13.00 -8.81 -11.19
N ARG A 103 -12.51 -9.28 -12.35
CA ARG A 103 -13.03 -8.98 -13.70
C ARG A 103 -13.15 -7.48 -13.96
N ARG A 104 -12.14 -6.72 -13.55
CA ARG A 104 -12.08 -5.26 -13.72
C ARG A 104 -10.69 -4.80 -14.10
N GLU A 105 -10.59 -3.71 -14.87
CA GLU A 105 -9.31 -3.02 -15.04
C GLU A 105 -8.84 -2.47 -13.69
N VAL A 106 -7.53 -2.48 -13.49
CA VAL A 106 -6.86 -2.00 -12.28
C VAL A 106 -5.75 -1.01 -12.62
N VAL A 107 -5.52 -0.03 -11.76
CA VAL A 107 -4.50 0.99 -11.92
C VAL A 107 -3.15 0.43 -11.46
N GLY A 108 -2.21 0.29 -12.40
CA GLY A 108 -0.81 0.00 -12.10
C GLY A 108 -0.05 1.29 -11.81
N VAL A 109 0.56 1.36 -10.63
CA VAL A 109 1.31 2.51 -10.16
C VAL A 109 2.81 2.22 -10.22
N ASP A 110 3.51 2.89 -11.12
CA ASP A 110 4.96 2.80 -11.27
C ASP A 110 5.64 3.84 -10.37
N ILE A 111 6.31 3.39 -9.32
CA ILE A 111 6.93 4.28 -8.33
C ILE A 111 8.39 4.66 -8.68
N THR A 112 8.92 4.17 -9.80
CA THR A 112 10.35 4.33 -10.17
C THR A 112 10.75 5.79 -10.36
N GLY A 113 9.79 6.66 -10.71
CA GLY A 113 9.99 8.11 -10.88
C GLY A 113 10.05 8.93 -9.59
N GLY A 114 10.12 8.28 -8.42
CA GLY A 114 10.11 8.94 -7.13
C GLY A 114 8.86 9.79 -6.89
N VAL A 115 8.93 10.67 -5.89
CA VAL A 115 7.75 11.42 -5.46
C VAL A 115 7.27 12.39 -6.55
N ASN A 116 8.19 13.12 -7.19
CA ASN A 116 7.86 14.14 -8.19
C ASN A 116 7.21 13.55 -9.44
N GLY A 117 7.77 12.45 -9.96
CA GLY A 117 7.27 11.78 -11.16
C GLY A 117 5.87 11.20 -10.95
N LEU A 118 5.70 10.49 -9.84
CA LEU A 118 4.43 9.87 -9.50
C LEU A 118 3.35 10.92 -9.15
N ALA A 119 3.67 11.96 -8.40
CA ALA A 119 2.72 13.04 -8.08
C ALA A 119 2.14 13.71 -9.33
N LYS A 120 3.00 14.01 -10.32
CA LYS A 120 2.57 14.55 -11.62
C LYS A 120 1.65 13.57 -12.36
N SER A 121 1.96 12.28 -12.31
CA SER A 121 1.17 11.24 -12.96
C SER A 121 -0.19 11.02 -12.29
N LEU A 122 -0.25 11.07 -10.96
CA LEU A 122 -1.49 11.02 -10.17
C LEU A 122 -2.38 12.23 -10.48
N HIS A 123 -1.81 13.43 -10.54
CA HIS A 123 -2.54 14.65 -10.92
C HIS A 123 -3.12 14.55 -12.34
N GLN A 124 -2.36 14.01 -13.29
CA GLN A 124 -2.82 13.78 -14.67
C GLN A 124 -3.97 12.76 -14.73
N LEU A 125 -3.84 11.64 -14.02
CA LEU A 125 -4.91 10.64 -13.90
C LEU A 125 -6.17 11.27 -13.31
N ALA A 126 -6.02 12.02 -12.21
CA ALA A 126 -7.13 12.64 -11.52
C ALA A 126 -7.87 13.66 -12.39
N THR A 127 -7.14 14.52 -13.10
CA THR A 127 -7.73 15.45 -14.05
C THR A 127 -8.44 14.74 -15.21
N LYS A 128 -7.82 13.69 -15.78
CA LYS A 128 -8.38 12.98 -16.94
C LYS A 128 -9.63 12.18 -16.60
N LEU A 129 -9.70 11.61 -15.40
CA LEU A 129 -10.77 10.72 -14.98
C LEU A 129 -11.71 11.35 -13.96
N ASN A 130 -11.56 12.63 -13.63
CA ASN A 130 -12.32 13.35 -12.61
C ASN A 130 -12.28 12.66 -11.24
N ILE A 131 -11.09 12.27 -10.79
CA ILE A 131 -10.88 11.68 -9.46
C ILE A 131 -10.76 12.84 -8.47
N ASP A 132 -11.60 12.82 -7.44
CA ASP A 132 -11.67 13.87 -6.43
C ASP A 132 -11.13 13.43 -5.06
N LEU A 133 -10.82 12.13 -4.90
CA LEU A 133 -10.22 11.56 -3.71
C LEU A 133 -9.24 10.43 -4.06
N ILE A 134 -8.06 10.45 -3.43
CA ILE A 134 -7.12 9.31 -3.44
C ILE A 134 -7.09 8.69 -2.04
N ILE A 135 -7.25 7.38 -1.98
CA ILE A 135 -7.11 6.59 -0.76
C ILE A 135 -5.99 5.58 -0.97
N GLY A 136 -4.91 5.71 -0.19
CA GLY A 136 -3.84 4.72 -0.10
C GLY A 136 -4.16 3.72 1.00
N ILE A 137 -4.03 2.42 0.75
CA ILE A 137 -4.26 1.37 1.73
C ILE A 137 -2.97 0.63 2.04
N ASP A 138 -2.59 0.66 3.31
CA ASP A 138 -1.55 -0.17 3.90
C ASP A 138 -2.22 -1.39 4.57
N SER A 139 -1.70 -2.58 4.30
CA SER A 139 -2.08 -3.83 4.96
C SER A 139 -1.09 -4.19 6.06
N GLY A 140 -1.24 -3.56 7.21
CA GLY A 140 -0.28 -3.71 8.31
C GLY A 140 -0.34 -2.51 9.23
N GLY A 141 0.58 -1.57 9.06
CA GLY A 141 0.65 -0.34 9.83
C GLY A 141 2.02 0.31 9.89
N ASP A 142 3.02 -0.22 9.19
CA ASP A 142 4.34 0.39 9.06
C ASP A 142 4.31 1.78 8.42
N VAL A 143 3.27 2.14 7.64
CA VAL A 143 3.06 3.53 7.19
C VAL A 143 2.93 4.53 8.34
N LEU A 144 2.55 4.05 9.54
CA LEU A 144 2.45 4.87 10.76
C LEU A 144 3.79 5.12 11.43
N ALA A 145 4.87 4.47 10.96
CA ALA A 145 6.18 4.58 11.56
C ALA A 145 6.73 6.01 11.51
N ARG A 146 7.43 6.38 12.58
CA ARG A 146 8.11 7.66 12.75
C ARG A 146 9.57 7.59 12.29
N GLY A 147 10.06 6.41 11.93
CA GLY A 147 11.42 6.15 11.47
C GLY A 147 12.42 5.95 12.60
N LEU A 148 11.95 5.54 13.79
CA LEU A 148 12.78 5.21 14.96
C LEU A 148 12.49 3.80 15.50
N GLU A 149 11.47 3.16 14.97
CA GLU A 149 11.00 1.84 15.35
C GLU A 149 12.00 0.78 14.88
N ALA A 150 12.47 -0.06 15.80
CA ALA A 150 13.55 -1.01 15.53
C ALA A 150 13.19 -2.12 14.53
N GLY A 151 11.91 -2.43 14.37
CA GLY A 151 11.43 -3.47 13.46
C GLY A 151 10.96 -2.97 12.08
N LEU A 152 11.04 -1.65 11.82
CA LEU A 152 10.70 -1.08 10.52
C LEU A 152 11.69 -1.55 9.45
N SER A 153 11.18 -2.16 8.38
CA SER A 153 11.96 -2.82 7.33
C SER A 153 11.50 -2.53 5.92
N THR A 154 10.22 -2.18 5.70
CA THR A 154 9.68 -1.86 4.36
C THR A 154 9.10 -0.44 4.19
N PRO A 155 9.78 0.64 4.63
CA PRO A 155 9.17 1.97 4.62
C PRO A 155 9.10 2.67 3.25
N LEU A 156 9.79 2.19 2.21
CA LEU A 156 10.10 3.01 1.03
C LEU A 156 8.90 3.20 0.10
N SER A 157 8.17 2.14 -0.23
CA SER A 157 6.99 2.17 -1.10
C SER A 157 5.91 3.09 -0.56
N GLU A 158 5.54 2.90 0.71
CA GLU A 158 4.53 3.64 1.44
C GLU A 158 4.93 5.12 1.52
N ALA A 159 6.20 5.39 1.85
CA ALA A 159 6.71 6.74 1.92
C ALA A 159 6.57 7.48 0.57
N VAL A 160 6.99 6.85 -0.53
CA VAL A 160 6.89 7.43 -1.88
C VAL A 160 5.44 7.62 -2.28
N CYS A 161 4.58 6.61 -2.09
CA CYS A 161 3.17 6.68 -2.45
C CYS A 161 2.43 7.79 -1.70
N VAL A 162 2.54 7.84 -0.36
CA VAL A 162 1.84 8.84 0.44
C VAL A 162 2.36 10.25 0.13
N ALA A 163 3.68 10.42 0.00
CA ALA A 163 4.26 11.70 -0.39
C ALA A 163 3.78 12.16 -1.78
N SER A 164 3.68 11.24 -2.75
CA SER A 164 3.17 11.55 -4.08
C SER A 164 1.68 11.89 -4.09
N MET A 165 0.87 11.20 -3.29
CA MET A 165 -0.55 11.49 -3.13
C MET A 165 -0.75 12.93 -2.64
N ILE A 166 -0.02 13.33 -1.59
CA ILE A 166 -0.04 14.69 -1.06
C ILE A 166 0.38 15.70 -2.13
N LYS A 167 1.52 15.44 -2.79
CA LYS A 167 2.10 16.38 -3.78
C LYS A 167 1.29 16.47 -5.08
N SER A 168 0.42 15.50 -5.36
CA SER A 168 -0.48 15.54 -6.52
C SER A 168 -1.51 16.68 -6.46
N GLY A 169 -1.76 17.21 -5.26
CA GLY A 169 -2.76 18.25 -5.01
C GLY A 169 -4.21 17.73 -4.93
N VAL A 170 -4.42 16.41 -5.09
CA VAL A 170 -5.73 15.77 -4.91
C VAL A 170 -5.95 15.48 -3.41
N LYS A 171 -7.18 15.62 -2.92
CA LYS A 171 -7.49 15.25 -1.52
C LYS A 171 -7.11 13.80 -1.30
N SER A 172 -6.34 13.54 -0.24
CA SER A 172 -5.69 12.26 -0.02
C SER A 172 -5.82 11.81 1.43
N ILE A 173 -6.17 10.54 1.62
CA ILE A 173 -6.24 9.88 2.93
C ILE A 173 -5.55 8.51 2.87
N VAL A 174 -5.08 8.02 4.01
CA VAL A 174 -4.45 6.71 4.14
C VAL A 174 -5.31 5.83 5.04
N GLY A 175 -5.63 4.62 4.60
CA GLY A 175 -6.31 3.61 5.39
C GLY A 175 -5.32 2.52 5.81
N VAL A 176 -5.31 2.16 7.09
CA VAL A 176 -4.52 1.04 7.61
C VAL A 176 -5.47 -0.10 7.95
N LEU A 177 -5.44 -1.17 7.14
CA LEU A 177 -6.17 -2.41 7.42
C LEU A 177 -5.24 -3.36 8.16
N GLY A 178 -5.77 -4.09 9.15
CA GLY A 178 -4.99 -5.14 9.79
C GLY A 178 -3.93 -4.61 10.71
N PHE A 179 -4.23 -3.57 11.49
CA PHE A 179 -3.33 -2.91 12.44
C PHE A 179 -2.26 -3.84 13.06
N GLY A 180 -1.02 -3.74 12.56
CA GLY A 180 0.16 -4.53 12.94
C GLY A 180 0.32 -5.90 12.30
N SER A 181 -0.39 -6.21 11.20
CA SER A 181 -0.39 -7.54 10.57
C SER A 181 0.87 -7.85 9.75
N ASP A 182 1.67 -6.84 9.43
CA ASP A 182 3.00 -6.97 8.83
C ASP A 182 4.06 -7.48 9.84
N GLY A 183 3.84 -7.25 11.14
CA GLY A 183 4.76 -7.57 12.22
C GLY A 183 5.99 -6.65 12.29
N GLU A 184 6.01 -5.53 11.55
CA GLU A 184 7.12 -4.57 11.50
C GLU A 184 7.22 -3.78 12.81
N LEU A 185 6.08 -3.26 13.25
CA LEU A 185 5.98 -2.43 14.44
C LEU A 185 5.37 -3.21 15.60
N SER A 186 5.83 -2.94 16.82
CA SER A 186 5.16 -3.48 17.99
C SER A 186 3.77 -2.86 18.14
N LEU A 187 2.85 -3.59 18.79
CA LEU A 187 1.51 -3.06 19.07
C LEU A 187 1.56 -1.75 19.87
N LEU A 188 2.56 -1.60 20.76
CA LEU A 188 2.75 -0.37 21.53
C LEU A 188 3.20 0.79 20.65
N ASP A 189 4.13 0.57 19.71
CA ASP A 189 4.56 1.59 18.76
C ASP A 189 3.39 2.05 17.90
N LEU A 190 2.61 1.12 17.36
CA LEU A 190 1.43 1.42 16.55
C LEU A 190 0.39 2.25 17.32
N ILE A 191 0.03 1.83 18.54
CA ILE A 191 -0.92 2.57 19.39
C ILE A 191 -0.40 3.96 19.72
N TYR A 192 0.90 4.08 20.05
CA TYR A 192 1.52 5.36 20.36
C TYR A 192 1.52 6.29 19.14
N ASN A 193 1.93 5.79 17.97
CA ASN A 193 1.97 6.55 16.73
C ASN A 193 0.57 7.01 16.30
N LEU A 194 -0.43 6.13 16.37
CA LEU A 194 -1.82 6.49 16.10
C LEU A 194 -2.32 7.55 17.09
N SER A 195 -1.94 7.46 18.37
CA SER A 195 -2.31 8.46 19.38
C SER A 195 -1.71 9.84 19.09
N GLU A 196 -0.46 9.90 18.62
CA GLU A 196 0.18 11.16 18.22
C GLU A 196 -0.48 11.78 16.99
N ILE A 197 -0.90 10.96 16.04
CA ILE A 197 -1.70 11.39 14.88
C ILE A 197 -3.07 11.91 15.35
N ALA A 198 -3.73 11.20 16.27
CA ALA A 198 -5.04 11.58 16.82
C ALA A 198 -4.98 12.91 17.59
N LYS A 199 -3.93 13.15 18.39
CA LYS A 199 -3.69 14.45 19.07
C LYS A 199 -3.63 15.62 18.10
N ARG A 200 -3.22 15.38 16.85
CA ARG A 200 -3.15 16.38 15.78
C ARG A 200 -4.43 16.45 14.94
N GLY A 201 -5.48 15.70 15.32
CA GLY A 201 -6.74 15.60 14.57
C GLY A 201 -6.60 14.81 13.26
N GLY A 202 -5.58 13.94 13.13
CA GLY A 202 -5.30 13.21 11.90
C GLY A 202 -6.11 11.94 11.72
N VAL A 203 -6.68 11.37 12.77
CA VAL A 203 -7.55 10.19 12.68
C VAL A 203 -8.94 10.63 12.27
N LEU A 204 -9.35 10.25 11.07
CA LEU A 204 -10.60 10.70 10.43
C LEU A 204 -11.79 9.81 10.77
N GLY A 205 -11.54 8.53 11.07
CA GLY A 205 -12.58 7.54 11.33
C GLY A 205 -12.11 6.13 11.00
N ALA A 206 -13.03 5.18 11.03
CA ALA A 206 -12.74 3.78 10.75
C ALA A 206 -13.96 3.05 10.15
N ILE A 207 -13.72 1.96 9.44
CA ILE A 207 -14.77 1.06 8.93
C ILE A 207 -14.40 -0.40 9.26
N GLY A 208 -15.41 -1.24 9.51
CA GLY A 208 -15.22 -2.67 9.72
C GLY A 208 -15.39 -3.47 8.43
N MET A 209 -14.63 -4.56 8.30
CA MET A 209 -14.77 -5.50 7.20
C MET A 209 -16.13 -6.21 7.22
N THR A 210 -16.82 -6.24 6.08
CA THR A 210 -18.11 -6.93 5.92
C THR A 210 -17.93 -8.37 5.44
N LYS A 211 -18.98 -9.21 5.56
CA LYS A 211 -18.98 -10.58 5.01
C LYS A 211 -18.73 -10.63 3.49
N LYS A 212 -19.21 -9.63 2.74
CA LYS A 212 -18.97 -9.53 1.31
C LYS A 212 -17.49 -9.25 1.02
N ALA A 213 -16.91 -8.28 1.73
CA ALA A 213 -15.47 -8.00 1.63
C ALA A 213 -14.63 -9.22 1.98
N PHE A 214 -14.95 -9.91 3.08
CA PHE A 214 -14.32 -11.18 3.47
C PHE A 214 -14.35 -12.21 2.33
N THR A 215 -15.50 -12.39 1.70
CA THR A 215 -15.67 -13.39 0.62
C THR A 215 -14.81 -13.06 -0.60
N ILE A 216 -14.71 -11.78 -0.95
CA ILE A 216 -13.89 -11.32 -2.08
C ILE A 216 -12.40 -11.47 -1.76
N MET A 217 -11.97 -10.98 -0.58
CA MET A 217 -10.59 -11.10 -0.11
C MET A 217 -10.13 -12.56 -0.03
N ARG A 218 -10.98 -13.47 0.46
CA ARG A 218 -10.67 -14.91 0.54
C ARG A 218 -10.29 -15.46 -0.83
N LYS A 219 -11.13 -15.21 -1.84
CA LYS A 219 -10.89 -15.64 -3.23
C LYS A 219 -9.59 -15.09 -3.80
N LEU A 220 -9.23 -13.86 -3.45
CA LEU A 220 -7.96 -13.27 -3.90
C LEU A 220 -6.76 -13.94 -3.24
N ILE A 221 -6.82 -14.17 -1.92
CA ILE A 221 -5.71 -14.77 -1.16
C ILE A 221 -5.44 -16.23 -1.53
N ASP A 222 -6.46 -16.94 -1.99
CA ASP A 222 -6.31 -18.32 -2.48
C ASP A 222 -5.37 -18.38 -3.72
N GLU A 223 -5.29 -17.30 -4.51
CA GLU A 223 -4.50 -17.22 -5.76
C GLU A 223 -3.28 -16.29 -5.67
N ILE A 224 -3.30 -15.33 -4.73
CA ILE A 224 -2.29 -14.30 -4.56
C ILE A 224 -1.72 -14.42 -3.13
N PRO A 225 -0.52 -14.98 -2.97
CA PRO A 225 0.05 -15.24 -1.65
C PRO A 225 0.44 -13.93 -0.96
N THR A 226 -0.26 -13.60 0.11
CA THR A 226 0.08 -12.50 1.03
C THR A 226 -0.17 -12.92 2.47
N GLU A 227 0.68 -12.44 3.38
CA GLU A 227 0.55 -12.75 4.81
C GLU A 227 -0.17 -11.66 5.56
N ALA A 228 0.23 -10.40 5.37
CA ALA A 228 -0.33 -9.28 6.11
C ALA A 228 -1.83 -9.11 5.83
N SER A 229 -2.25 -9.13 4.55
CA SER A 229 -3.69 -9.05 4.20
C SER A 229 -4.47 -10.33 4.54
N LYS A 230 -3.80 -11.45 4.84
CA LYS A 230 -4.44 -12.70 5.29
C LYS A 230 -4.83 -12.66 6.77
N LEU A 231 -4.10 -11.93 7.61
CA LEU A 231 -4.42 -11.88 9.03
C LEU A 231 -5.80 -11.26 9.35
N PRO A 232 -6.26 -10.17 8.71
CA PRO A 232 -7.62 -9.67 8.86
C PRO A 232 -8.70 -10.73 8.58
N LEU A 233 -8.46 -11.62 7.60
CA LEU A 233 -9.38 -12.72 7.30
C LEU A 233 -9.44 -13.75 8.45
N LEU A 234 -8.28 -14.13 8.98
CA LEU A 234 -8.22 -15.05 10.12
C LEU A 234 -8.88 -14.44 11.37
N ALA A 235 -8.68 -13.15 11.61
CA ALA A 235 -9.34 -12.42 12.69
C ALA A 235 -10.87 -12.42 12.54
N SER A 236 -11.36 -12.24 11.30
CA SER A 236 -12.79 -12.30 10.98
C SER A 236 -13.41 -13.69 11.22
N GLU A 237 -12.61 -14.74 11.09
CA GLU A 237 -12.98 -16.12 11.45
C GLU A 237 -12.91 -16.39 12.96
N GLY A 238 -12.53 -15.40 13.76
CA GLY A 238 -12.44 -15.51 15.22
C GLY A 238 -11.06 -15.93 15.74
N LYS A 239 -10.01 -15.95 14.89
CA LYS A 239 -8.65 -16.19 15.38
C LYS A 239 -8.19 -15.03 16.28
N LEU A 240 -7.78 -15.38 17.50
CA LEU A 240 -7.27 -14.46 18.52
C LEU A 240 -5.92 -14.98 19.05
N GLY A 241 -4.98 -14.07 19.30
CA GLY A 241 -3.73 -14.36 19.98
C GLY A 241 -2.50 -14.24 19.10
N PHE A 242 -1.36 -14.67 19.63
CA PHE A 242 -0.09 -14.58 18.94
C PHE A 242 -0.06 -15.45 17.68
N THR A 243 0.30 -14.83 16.56
CA THR A 243 0.51 -15.48 15.27
C THR A 243 1.91 -15.12 14.81
N ILE A 244 2.66 -16.13 14.39
CA ILE A 244 3.96 -15.94 13.75
C ILE A 244 3.69 -15.64 12.27
N VAL A 245 4.23 -14.54 11.78
CA VAL A 245 4.28 -14.20 10.35
C VAL A 245 5.69 -14.44 9.82
N ARG A 246 5.97 -14.06 8.56
CA ARG A 246 7.30 -14.14 7.96
C ARG A 246 8.39 -13.62 8.89
N GLU A 247 9.57 -14.19 8.68
CA GLU A 247 10.81 -13.76 9.33
C GLU A 247 10.81 -13.95 10.85
N GLY A 248 9.86 -14.76 11.34
CA GLY A 248 9.70 -15.07 12.76
C GLY A 248 9.05 -13.94 13.55
N ARG A 249 8.55 -12.88 12.88
CA ARG A 249 7.87 -11.76 13.54
C ARG A 249 6.58 -12.26 14.18
N VAL A 250 6.24 -11.67 15.33
CA VAL A 250 5.11 -12.10 16.16
C VAL A 250 4.07 -10.99 16.21
N VAL A 251 2.87 -11.30 15.71
CA VAL A 251 1.73 -10.39 15.69
C VAL A 251 0.70 -10.86 16.73
N PHE A 252 0.18 -9.94 17.53
CA PHE A 252 -0.97 -10.23 18.40
C PHE A 252 -2.28 -9.93 17.65
N LEU A 253 -2.89 -10.97 17.08
CA LEU A 253 -4.07 -10.83 16.26
C LEU A 253 -5.32 -10.67 17.14
N THR A 254 -6.17 -9.68 16.82
CA THR A 254 -7.47 -9.47 17.47
C THR A 254 -8.55 -9.22 16.43
N TYR A 255 -9.82 -9.24 16.85
CA TYR A 255 -10.91 -8.86 15.95
C TYR A 255 -10.78 -7.40 15.44
N LEU A 256 -10.04 -6.54 16.15
CA LEU A 256 -9.78 -5.16 15.70
C LEU A 256 -8.92 -5.10 14.45
N SER A 257 -8.18 -6.16 14.11
CA SER A 257 -7.43 -6.27 12.84
C SER A 257 -8.37 -6.36 11.62
N THR A 258 -9.68 -6.50 11.81
CA THR A 258 -10.68 -6.41 10.73
C THR A 258 -11.10 -4.99 10.40
N ILE A 259 -10.60 -4.00 11.14
CA ILE A 259 -10.94 -2.58 11.00
C ILE A 259 -9.90 -1.89 10.12
N THR A 260 -10.36 -1.05 9.19
CA THR A 260 -9.53 -0.09 8.48
C THR A 260 -9.64 1.27 9.17
N ILE A 261 -8.51 1.81 9.65
CA ILE A 261 -8.45 3.14 10.28
C ILE A 261 -7.99 4.16 9.23
N PHE A 262 -8.74 5.24 9.06
CA PHE A 262 -8.44 6.28 8.06
C PHE A 262 -7.79 7.51 8.68
N ILE A 263 -6.77 8.00 8.02
CA ILE A 263 -5.88 9.05 8.48
C ILE A 263 -5.70 10.10 7.38
N ASP A 264 -5.69 11.37 7.75
CA ASP A 264 -5.34 12.44 6.81
C ASP A 264 -3.86 12.35 6.42
N ALA A 265 -3.60 12.24 5.10
CA ALA A 265 -2.25 12.05 4.58
C ALA A 265 -1.31 13.21 4.93
N ASN A 266 -1.80 14.46 4.96
CA ASN A 266 -0.99 15.63 5.29
C ASN A 266 -0.61 15.67 6.78
N ILE A 267 -1.48 15.15 7.66
CA ILE A 267 -1.15 15.04 9.09
C ILE A 267 -0.17 13.89 9.30
N LEU A 268 -0.39 12.75 8.64
CA LEU A 268 0.51 11.60 8.70
C LEU A 268 1.94 11.97 8.28
N SER A 269 2.12 12.70 7.18
CA SER A 269 3.44 13.13 6.71
C SER A 269 4.16 14.09 7.66
N LYS A 270 3.45 14.76 8.57
CA LYS A 270 4.06 15.62 9.61
C LYS A 270 4.52 14.83 10.85
N VAL A 271 4.13 13.56 10.95
CA VAL A 271 4.48 12.67 12.06
C VAL A 271 5.50 11.62 11.61
N SER A 272 5.33 11.06 10.43
CA SER A 272 6.22 10.06 9.83
C SER A 272 7.43 10.71 9.16
N LYS A 273 8.64 10.49 9.72
CA LYS A 273 9.88 10.96 9.08
C LYS A 273 10.10 10.33 7.70
N PRO A 274 9.92 9.01 7.48
CA PRO A 274 10.09 8.40 6.17
C PRO A 274 9.32 9.12 5.05
N ILE A 275 8.04 9.43 5.30
CA ILE A 275 7.21 10.15 4.33
C ILE A 275 7.75 11.56 4.07
N SER A 276 8.10 12.30 5.14
CA SER A 276 8.56 13.68 5.01
C SER A 276 9.92 13.82 4.31
N SER A 277 10.83 12.86 4.47
CA SER A 277 12.18 12.91 3.90
C SER A 277 12.20 12.71 2.39
N VAL A 278 11.25 11.94 1.84
CA VAL A 278 11.24 11.63 0.41
C VAL A 278 10.47 12.64 -0.45
N LEU A 279 9.85 13.68 0.14
CA LEU A 279 8.92 14.61 -0.54
C LEU A 279 9.43 15.24 -1.85
N ASN A 280 10.74 15.37 -2.03
CA ASN A 280 11.34 16.06 -3.16
C ASN A 280 12.10 15.15 -4.13
N THR A 281 12.02 13.84 -3.97
CA THR A 281 12.78 12.89 -4.79
C THR A 281 12.17 12.68 -6.17
N SER A 282 13.03 12.34 -7.14
CA SER A 282 12.69 12.18 -8.56
C SER A 282 13.03 10.80 -9.11
N SER A 283 13.48 9.89 -8.25
CA SER A 283 13.61 8.46 -8.54
C SER A 283 13.40 7.63 -7.27
N ILE A 284 13.12 6.34 -7.43
CA ILE A 284 13.04 5.40 -6.31
C ILE A 284 14.40 5.26 -5.60
N ASP A 285 15.50 5.37 -6.35
CA ASP A 285 16.87 5.40 -5.81
C ASP A 285 17.13 6.59 -4.90
N GLU A 286 16.76 7.79 -5.33
CA GLU A 286 16.91 9.00 -4.52
C GLU A 286 16.05 8.92 -3.25
N ALA A 287 14.82 8.39 -3.36
CA ALA A 287 13.97 8.12 -2.20
C ALA A 287 14.63 7.13 -1.23
N ASN A 288 15.21 6.05 -1.74
CA ASN A 288 15.93 5.08 -0.94
C ASN A 288 17.15 5.70 -0.24
N GLU A 289 17.93 6.53 -0.95
CA GLU A 289 19.07 7.23 -0.37
C GLU A 289 18.67 8.19 0.76
N GLU A 290 17.54 8.89 0.64
CA GLU A 290 17.01 9.74 1.71
C GLU A 290 16.63 8.95 2.95
N LEU A 291 16.02 7.76 2.80
CA LEU A 291 15.71 6.88 3.94
C LEU A 291 16.98 6.29 4.57
N ASN A 292 17.96 5.91 3.75
CA ASN A 292 19.26 5.44 4.23
C ASN A 292 20.01 6.50 5.04
N LYS A 293 19.91 7.79 4.68
CA LYS A 293 20.47 8.91 5.49
C LYS A 293 19.83 9.02 6.88
N LEU A 294 18.63 8.50 7.07
CA LEU A 294 17.97 8.37 8.38
C LEU A 294 18.41 7.11 9.15
N GLY A 295 19.25 6.27 8.56
CA GLY A 295 19.67 4.98 9.12
C GLY A 295 18.65 3.86 8.90
N LEU A 296 17.69 4.04 8.00
CA LEU A 296 16.69 3.02 7.68
C LEU A 296 17.20 2.13 6.55
N PHE A 297 17.14 0.82 6.78
CA PHE A 297 17.31 -0.20 5.76
C PHE A 297 15.95 -0.46 5.11
N THR A 298 15.87 -0.49 3.78
CA THR A 298 14.60 -0.60 3.06
C THR A 298 14.44 -1.94 2.36
N GLU A 299 13.23 -2.18 1.85
CA GLU A 299 12.93 -3.29 0.95
C GLU A 299 13.81 -3.27 -0.32
N LEU A 300 14.18 -2.10 -0.86
CA LEU A 300 15.09 -2.02 -2.01
C LEU A 300 16.51 -2.43 -1.64
N ASP A 301 16.98 -2.05 -0.46
CA ASP A 301 18.32 -2.42 0.03
C ASP A 301 18.41 -3.93 0.26
N TYR A 302 17.35 -4.52 0.80
CA TYR A 302 17.21 -5.96 0.94
C TYR A 302 17.25 -6.68 -0.41
N GLU A 303 16.44 -6.27 -1.38
CA GLU A 303 16.41 -6.94 -2.69
C GLU A 303 17.75 -6.84 -3.41
N ARG A 304 18.45 -5.70 -3.28
CA ARG A 304 19.82 -5.52 -3.79
C ARG A 304 20.83 -6.42 -3.10
N MET A 305 20.75 -6.54 -1.78
CA MET A 305 21.58 -7.47 -1.02
C MET A 305 21.31 -8.91 -1.45
N ALA A 306 20.04 -9.28 -1.56
CA ALA A 306 19.60 -10.61 -1.95
C ALA A 306 20.08 -10.98 -3.35
N GLY A 307 19.91 -10.08 -4.33
CA GLY A 307 20.43 -10.24 -5.68
C GLY A 307 21.93 -10.57 -5.71
N ARG A 308 22.75 -9.79 -4.99
CA ARG A 308 24.20 -10.02 -4.88
C ARG A 308 24.56 -11.34 -4.21
N MET A 309 23.73 -11.82 -3.28
CA MET A 309 23.94 -13.11 -2.61
C MET A 309 23.58 -14.29 -3.52
N LEU A 310 22.48 -14.18 -4.28
CA LEU A 310 22.06 -15.19 -5.25
C LEU A 310 23.08 -15.37 -6.37
N GLU A 311 23.65 -14.28 -6.90
CA GLU A 311 24.76 -14.33 -7.87
C GLU A 311 25.98 -15.09 -7.34
N LYS A 312 26.16 -15.11 -6.01
CA LYS A 312 27.26 -15.80 -5.33
C LYS A 312 26.89 -17.21 -4.83
N GLY A 313 25.68 -17.69 -5.10
CA GLY A 313 25.18 -18.99 -4.66
C GLY A 313 24.96 -19.10 -3.14
N ILE A 314 24.77 -17.97 -2.45
CA ILE A 314 24.59 -17.92 -0.99
C ILE A 314 23.08 -17.93 -0.67
N ARG A 315 22.68 -18.71 0.35
CA ARG A 315 21.29 -18.76 0.83
C ARG A 315 20.90 -17.45 1.53
N LEU A 316 19.77 -16.88 1.15
CA LEU A 316 19.28 -15.60 1.64
C LEU A 316 18.86 -15.65 3.12
N PRO A 317 19.19 -14.61 3.92
CA PRO A 317 18.52 -14.39 5.19
C PRO A 317 17.07 -13.92 4.96
N PRO A 318 16.15 -14.13 5.93
CA PRO A 318 14.83 -13.49 5.92
C PRO A 318 14.99 -11.95 6.01
N LEU A 319 14.03 -11.18 5.48
CA LEU A 319 13.91 -9.73 5.70
C LEU A 319 13.50 -9.42 7.16
#